data_AF-K9V719-F1
#
_entry.id   AF-K9V719-F1
#
_cell.length_a   1.000
_cell.length_b   1.000
_cell.length_c   1.000
_cell.angle_alpha   90.00
_cell.angle_beta   90.00
_cell.angle_gamma   90.00
#
_symmetry.space_group_name_H-M   'P 1'
#
loop_
_entity.id
_entity.type
_entity.pdbx_description
1 polymer ?
#
loop_
_entity_poly.entity_id
_entity_poly.type
_entity_poly.pdbx_seq_one_letter_code
_entity_poly.pdbx_strand_id
1 'polypeptide(L)'
;MKNLANLITSVIIAIWIVSIAIICTQNAEPISLKFLSYESIKIPFGLVVSFCVAFGVVITAIFLPVLNITNARTSRKSFLDDEPEFFADDEDF
;
A
#
# COMPACT_ATOMS: atom_id res chain seq x y z
N MET A 1 -19.95 5.52 0.08
CA MET A 1 -18.86 5.36 -0.91
C MET A 1 -17.55 4.81 -0.32
N LYS A 2 -17.10 5.20 0.88
CA LYS A 2 -15.84 4.68 1.49
C LYS A 2 -15.78 3.14 1.61
N ASN A 3 -16.88 2.50 2.00
CA ASN A 3 -16.92 1.04 2.16
C ASN A 3 -16.78 0.31 0.82
N LEU A 4 -17.40 0.84 -0.25
CA LEU A 4 -17.26 0.31 -1.60
C LEU A 4 -15.84 0.51 -2.13
N ALA A 5 -15.23 1.67 -1.89
CA ALA A 5 -13.83 1.92 -2.24
C ALA A 5 -12.89 0.94 -1.52
N ASN A 6 -13.07 0.73 -0.21
CA ASN A 6 -12.28 -0.25 0.55
C ASN A 6 -12.48 -1.68 0.03
N LEU A 7 -13.72 -2.05 -0.31
CA LEU A 7 -14.03 -3.36 -0.88
C LEU A 7 -13.31 -3.55 -2.22
N ILE A 8 -13.40 -2.58 -3.13
CA ILE A 8 -12.70 -2.61 -4.42
C ILE A 8 -11.19 -2.71 -4.21
N THR A 9 -10.61 -1.90 -3.32
CA THR A 9 -9.17 -1.97 -3.01
C THR A 9 -8.77 -3.34 -2.48
N SER A 10 -9.57 -3.94 -1.58
CA SER A 10 -9.27 -5.26 -1.04
C SER A 10 -9.33 -6.36 -2.10
N VAL A 11 -10.29 -6.29 -3.03
CA VAL A 11 -10.42 -7.23 -4.14
C VAL A 11 -9.22 -7.12 -5.08
N ILE A 12 -8.79 -5.90 -5.41
CA ILE A 12 -7.61 -5.69 -6.25
C ILE A 12 -6.36 -6.31 -5.61
N ILE A 13 -6.15 -6.09 -4.30
CA ILE A 13 -5.03 -6.67 -3.56
C ILE A 13 -5.12 -8.20 -3.55
N ALA A 14 -6.30 -8.77 -3.31
CA ALA A 14 -6.50 -10.22 -3.32
C ALA A 14 -6.18 -10.83 -4.69
N ILE A 15 -6.65 -10.21 -5.78
CA ILE A 15 -6.32 -10.63 -7.15
C ILE A 15 -4.81 -10.60 -7.36
N TRP A 16 -4.13 -9.52 -6.94
CA TRP A 16 -2.67 -9.42 -7.02
C TRP A 16 -1.94 -10.56 -6.31
N ILE A 17 -2.35 -10.90 -5.09
CA ILE A 17 -1.76 -11.99 -4.31
C ILE A 17 -1.92 -13.33 -5.04
N VAL A 18 -3.13 -13.61 -5.54
CA VAL A 18 -3.41 -14.84 -6.29
C VAL A 18 -2.60 -14.91 -7.57
N SER A 19 -2.51 -13.81 -8.33
CA SER A 19 -1.68 -13.74 -9.54
C SER A 19 -0.21 -14.06 -9.24
N ILE A 20 0.36 -13.46 -8.18
CA ILE A 20 1.74 -13.74 -7.78
C ILE A 20 1.91 -15.21 -7.41
N ALA A 21 0.98 -15.79 -6.64
CA ALA A 21 1.04 -17.21 -6.28
C ALA A 21 1.00 -18.15 -7.50
N ILE A 22 0.12 -17.86 -8.47
CA ILE A 22 0.03 -18.63 -9.72
C ILE A 22 1.33 -18.52 -10.51
N ILE A 23 1.86 -17.30 -10.69
CA ILE A 23 3.11 -17.08 -11.42
C ILE A 23 4.25 -17.84 -10.73
N CYS A 24 4.37 -17.77 -9.40
CA CYS A 24 5.40 -18.51 -8.65
C CYS A 24 5.26 -20.03 -8.80
N THR A 25 4.04 -20.55 -8.80
CA THR A 25 3.77 -22.00 -8.91
C THR A 25 4.04 -22.51 -10.32
N GLN A 26 3.71 -21.71 -11.35
CA GLN A 26 3.91 -22.09 -12.75
C GLN A 26 5.36 -21.90 -13.20
N ASN A 27 6.10 -20.97 -12.59
CA ASN A 27 7.53 -20.76 -12.87
C ASN A 27 8.39 -21.51 -11.83
N ALA A 28 8.14 -22.81 -11.68
CA ALA A 28 8.88 -23.68 -10.75
C ALA A 28 10.32 -23.97 -11.20
N GLU A 29 10.65 -23.67 -12.46
CA GLU A 29 12.02 -23.77 -12.94
C GLU A 29 12.90 -22.75 -12.20
N PRO A 30 13.94 -23.21 -11.51
CA PRO A 30 14.80 -22.29 -10.79
C PRO A 30 15.64 -21.50 -11.79
N ILE A 31 15.58 -20.18 -11.67
CA ILE A 31 16.32 -19.26 -12.52
C ILE A 31 17.78 -19.19 -12.06
N SER A 32 18.70 -19.19 -13.02
CA SER A 32 20.11 -18.92 -12.75
C SER A 32 20.47 -17.52 -13.23
N LEU A 33 21.08 -16.73 -12.34
CA LEU A 33 21.63 -15.44 -12.71
C LEU A 33 22.99 -15.67 -13.34
N LYS A 34 23.09 -15.52 -14.66
CA LYS A 34 24.38 -15.58 -15.36
C LYS A 34 25.01 -14.20 -15.35
N PHE A 35 26.19 -14.08 -14.75
CA PHE A 35 26.97 -12.85 -14.70
C PHE A 35 28.25 -13.02 -15.55
N LEU A 36 28.26 -12.38 -16.72
CA LEU A 36 29.24 -12.56 -17.80
C LEU A 36 29.46 -14.03 -18.23
N SER A 37 30.34 -14.76 -17.53
CA SER A 37 30.66 -16.18 -17.77
C SER A 37 30.32 -17.09 -16.58
N TYR A 38 29.95 -16.54 -15.42
CA TYR A 38 29.64 -17.32 -14.23
C TYR A 38 28.14 -17.51 -14.09
N GLU A 39 27.71 -18.74 -13.79
CA GLU A 39 26.34 -19.05 -13.43
C GLU A 39 26.21 -19.04 -11.91
N SER A 40 25.33 -18.18 -11.39
CA SER A 40 24.96 -18.17 -9.97
C SER A 40 24.16 -19.43 -9.61
N ILE A 41 24.05 -19.70 -8.30
CA ILE A 41 23.15 -20.71 -7.77
C ILE A 41 21.73 -20.49 -8.33
N LYS A 42 21.07 -21.61 -8.59
CA LYS A 42 19.68 -21.72 -9.01
C LYS A 42 18.76 -21.19 -7.90
N ILE A 43 18.08 -20.08 -8.14
CA ILE A 43 17.17 -19.45 -7.19
C ILE A 43 15.73 -19.70 -7.67
N PRO A 44 14.81 -20.16 -6.79
CA PRO A 44 13.41 -20.29 -7.15
C PRO A 44 12.82 -18.94 -7.57
N PHE A 45 12.07 -18.90 -8.67
CA PHE A 45 11.49 -17.65 -9.19
C PHE A 45 10.64 -16.90 -8.13
N GLY A 46 9.88 -17.64 -7.32
CA GLY A 46 9.08 -17.04 -6.25
C GLY A 46 9.92 -16.36 -5.16
N LEU A 47 11.16 -16.80 -4.94
CA LEU A 47 12.08 -16.14 -4.01
C LEU A 47 12.53 -14.79 -4.55
N VAL A 48 12.76 -14.69 -5.86
CA VAL A 48 13.13 -13.42 -6.50
C VAL A 48 11.96 -12.44 -6.48
N VAL A 49 10.75 -12.88 -6.81
CA VAL A 49 9.55 -12.01 -6.78
C VAL A 49 9.26 -11.54 -5.35
N SER A 50 9.31 -12.42 -4.36
CA SER A 50 9.09 -12.04 -2.96
C SER A 50 10.14 -11.04 -2.47
N PHE A 51 11.41 -11.19 -2.88
CA PHE A 51 12.46 -10.22 -2.57
C PHE A 51 12.17 -8.85 -3.18
N CYS A 52 11.77 -8.80 -4.45
CA CYS A 52 11.39 -7.54 -5.11
C CYS A 52 10.19 -6.86 -4.44
N VAL A 53 9.15 -7.62 -4.08
CA VAL A 53 7.98 -7.09 -3.39
C VAL A 53 8.37 -6.55 -2.02
N ALA A 54 9.12 -7.31 -1.22
CA ALA A 54 9.56 -6.88 0.10
C ALA A 54 10.42 -5.61 0.01
N PHE A 55 11.37 -5.58 -0.92
CA PHE A 55 12.24 -4.43 -1.13
C PHE A 55 11.47 -3.19 -1.58
N GLY A 56 10.53 -3.34 -2.51
CA GLY A 56 9.64 -2.26 -2.95
C GLY A 56 8.78 -1.70 -1.82
N VAL A 57 8.25 -2.58 -0.95
CA VAL A 57 7.48 -2.16 0.24
C VAL A 57 8.37 -1.40 1.22
N VAL A 58 9.58 -1.90 1.52
CA VAL A 58 10.51 -1.24 2.44
C VAL A 58 10.94 0.13 1.90
N ILE A 59 11.33 0.21 0.63
CA ILE A 59 11.69 1.49 -0.01
C ILE A 59 10.50 2.44 0.06
N THR A 60 9.31 2.01 -0.33
CA THR A 60 8.13 2.88 -0.32
C THR A 60 7.81 3.36 1.09
N ALA A 61 7.91 2.49 2.11
CA ALA A 61 7.68 2.86 3.50
C ALA A 61 8.68 3.91 4.01
N ILE A 62 9.93 3.87 3.54
CA ILE A 62 10.96 4.86 3.90
C ILE A 62 10.78 6.17 3.12
N PHE A 63 10.44 6.10 1.83
CA PHE A 63 10.32 7.27 0.96
C PHE A 63 9.02 8.04 1.16
N LEU A 64 7.92 7.36 1.52
CA LEU A 64 6.61 8.00 1.72
C LEU A 64 6.63 9.15 2.76
N PRO A 65 7.25 9.02 3.95
CA PRO A 65 7.38 10.13 4.89
C PRO A 65 8.32 11.23 4.39
N VAL A 66 9.40 10.88 3.67
CA VAL A 66 10.35 11.85 3.10
C VAL A 66 9.70 12.73 2.04
N LEU A 67 8.76 12.18 1.26
CA LEU A 67 8.03 12.92 0.24
C LEU A 67 6.83 13.69 0.79
N ASN A 68 6.52 13.59 2.09
CA ASN A 68 5.41 14.26 2.78
C ASN A 68 4.01 14.03 2.11
N ILE A 69 3.87 12.93 1.35
CA ILE A 69 2.67 12.60 0.55
C ILE A 69 1.50 12.14 1.44
N THR A 70 1.71 11.96 2.75
CA THR A 70 0.72 11.44 3.70
C THR A 70 -0.34 12.44 4.16
N ASN A 71 -0.34 13.69 3.71
CA ASN A 71 -1.32 14.73 4.10
C ASN A 71 -2.71 14.63 3.43
N ALA A 72 -3.22 13.43 3.16
CA ALA A 72 -4.50 13.26 2.47
C ALA A 72 -5.61 12.53 3.26
N ARG A 73 -5.47 12.25 4.57
CA ARG A 73 -6.52 11.52 5.33
C ARG A 73 -6.82 11.97 6.76
N THR A 74 -6.44 13.19 7.17
CA THR A 74 -6.91 13.77 8.45
C THR A 74 -7.39 15.20 8.27
N SER A 75 -8.22 15.46 7.25
CA SER A 75 -8.95 16.74 7.16
C SER A 75 -10.37 16.48 6.69
N ARG A 76 -11.17 15.84 7.56
CA ARG A 76 -12.63 15.72 7.35
C ARG A 76 -13.46 15.59 8.64
N LYS A 77 -12.97 15.93 9.84
CA LYS A 77 -13.86 15.75 11.01
C LYS A 77 -13.57 16.57 12.28
N SER A 78 -13.21 17.85 12.20
CA SER A 78 -13.13 18.68 13.42
C SER A 78 -13.17 20.20 13.18
N PHE A 79 -13.97 20.69 12.22
CA PHE A 79 -14.19 22.15 12.09
C PHE A 79 -15.67 22.53 11.95
N LEU A 80 -16.60 21.58 12.11
CA LEU A 80 -18.04 21.87 12.07
C LEU A 80 -18.77 21.49 13.37
N ASP A 81 -18.03 21.08 14.42
CA ASP A 81 -18.59 20.74 15.73
C ASP A 81 -18.14 21.71 16.85
N ASP A 82 -17.38 22.77 16.51
CA ASP A 82 -16.86 23.78 17.46
C ASP A 82 -17.31 25.21 17.11
N GLU A 83 -18.54 25.38 16.59
CA GLU A 83 -19.21 26.68 16.70
C GLU A 83 -19.86 26.71 18.09
N PRO A 84 -19.35 27.48 19.05
CA PRO A 84 -20.02 27.63 20.33
C PRO A 84 -21.32 28.40 20.09
N GLU A 85 -22.47 27.76 20.35
CA GLU A 85 -23.79 28.39 20.56
C GLU A 85 -23.77 29.29 21.83
N PHE A 86 -22.76 30.16 21.95
CA PHE A 86 -22.43 30.91 23.15
C PHE A 86 -23.00 32.34 23.16
N PHE A 87 -23.79 32.73 22.16
CA PHE A 87 -24.42 34.06 22.13
C PHE A 87 -25.79 34.08 21.41
N ALA A 88 -26.78 33.35 21.91
CA ALA A 88 -28.16 33.54 21.47
C ALA A 88 -29.21 33.34 22.59
N ASP A 89 -28.84 33.70 23.83
CA ASP A 89 -29.82 33.99 24.88
C ASP A 89 -29.45 35.35 25.48
N ASP A 90 -30.47 36.18 25.72
CA ASP A 90 -30.48 37.53 26.29
C ASP A 90 -30.42 38.73 25.31
N GLU A 91 -31.49 38.93 24.51
CA GLU A 91 -32.00 40.28 24.21
C GLU A 91 -33.51 40.36 24.55
N ASP A 92 -33.81 40.38 25.85
CA ASP A 92 -35.05 40.91 26.41
C ASP A 92 -34.74 42.25 27.11
N PHE A 93 -34.85 43.38 26.40
CA PHE A 93 -35.07 44.72 26.99
C PHE A 93 -35.84 45.63 26.04
#